data_AF-R6QTS2-F1
#
_entry.id   AF-R6QTS2-F1
#
_cell.length_a   1.000
_cell.length_b   1.000
_cell.length_c   1.000
_cell.angle_alpha   90.00
_cell.angle_beta   90.00
_cell.angle_gamma   90.00
#
_symmetry.space_group_name_H-M   'P 1'
#
loop_
_entity.id
_entity.type
_entity.pdbx_description
1 polymer ?
#
loop_
_entity_poly.entity_id
_entity_poly.type
_entity_poly.pdbx_seq_one_letter_code
_entity_poly.pdbx_strand_id
1 'polypeptide(L)'
;MQYLHDNGVYHHDIKPSNIIYDIEKNSVKLIDYGSAECAGATGTVRSGTRYFAAPEMYGSGECGGSTDVYSVGALMLIMLTGTLDIQMLKGIDGRVTQIVEDCLKHTGNSRIPSVTVLKKRLERITKKKFISEDVILNIGFAGAFHGCGVTHTAFMAADYYSHKNMKAVIREKNDSRDMFGYAVNAGKLAFARGIYTLDGYDVIPEYYGCIEDDGISGYDKIITDFGVADDNNISEITESDMACIVVSAAPWKMAESADKVRFVKEACDRTKAGLTVLVAPCSYACFKRFTQEYGIINPVRIPYRP
;
A
#
# COMPACT_ATOMS: atom_id res chain seq x y z
N MET A 1 -8.86 16.53 16.33
CA MET A 1 -9.85 17.43 15.70
C MET A 1 -11.29 17.00 15.97
N GLN A 2 -11.73 15.77 15.59
CA GLN A 2 -13.07 15.29 15.93
C GLN A 2 -13.44 15.50 17.40
N TYR A 3 -12.54 15.10 18.30
CA TYR A 3 -12.68 15.32 19.75
C TYR A 3 -12.93 16.78 20.14
N LEU A 4 -12.27 17.75 19.49
CA LEU A 4 -12.49 19.18 19.78
C LEU A 4 -13.89 19.60 19.33
N HIS A 5 -14.26 19.24 18.10
CA HIS A 5 -15.56 19.60 17.51
C HIS A 5 -16.73 19.00 18.30
N ASP A 6 -16.59 17.76 18.79
CA ASP A 6 -17.59 17.09 19.63
C ASP A 6 -17.78 17.79 20.99
N ASN A 7 -16.73 18.49 21.47
CA ASN A 7 -16.78 19.32 22.67
C ASN A 7 -17.09 20.79 22.36
N GLY A 8 -17.51 21.10 21.13
CA GLY A 8 -17.83 22.46 20.72
C GLY A 8 -16.63 23.40 20.67
N VAL A 9 -15.42 22.88 20.45
CA VAL A 9 -14.18 23.68 20.32
C VAL A 9 -13.67 23.60 18.88
N TYR A 10 -13.41 24.74 18.26
CA TYR A 10 -12.81 24.87 16.93
C TYR A 10 -11.39 25.42 17.06
N HIS A 11 -10.44 24.92 16.26
CA HIS A 11 -9.03 25.26 16.43
C HIS A 11 -8.62 26.55 15.69
N HIS A 12 -9.17 26.78 14.50
CA HIS A 12 -9.01 27.97 13.66
C HIS A 12 -7.60 28.31 13.15
N ASP A 13 -6.57 27.54 13.52
CA ASP A 13 -5.18 27.75 13.09
C ASP A 13 -4.45 26.42 12.79
N ILE A 14 -5.10 25.55 12.01
CA ILE A 14 -4.47 24.32 11.52
C ILE A 14 -3.47 24.66 10.42
N LYS A 15 -2.19 24.37 10.65
CA LYS A 15 -1.07 24.62 9.72
C LYS A 15 0.12 23.71 10.05
N PRO A 16 1.10 23.55 9.14
CA PRO A 16 2.22 22.63 9.35
C PRO A 16 2.98 22.83 10.68
N SER A 17 3.24 24.08 11.08
CA SER A 17 3.98 24.36 12.33
C SER A 17 3.23 23.97 13.61
N ASN A 18 1.91 23.75 13.52
CA ASN A 18 1.07 23.36 14.65
C ASN A 18 0.84 21.83 14.70
N ILE A 19 1.50 21.07 13.82
CA ILE A 19 1.44 19.62 13.76
C ILE A 19 2.81 19.06 14.12
N ILE A 20 2.91 18.34 15.23
CA ILE A 20 4.11 17.61 15.62
C ILE A 20 3.94 16.14 15.24
N TYR A 21 4.94 15.59 14.56
CA TYR A 21 5.06 14.15 14.34
C TYR A 21 6.12 13.57 15.27
N ASP A 22 5.68 12.71 16.18
CA ASP A 22 6.55 11.92 17.05
C ASP A 22 6.96 10.66 16.30
N ILE A 23 8.21 10.65 15.82
CA ILE A 23 8.77 9.57 14.99
C ILE A 23 8.86 8.27 15.79
N GLU A 24 9.22 8.33 17.07
CA GLU A 24 9.38 7.14 17.91
C GLU A 24 8.04 6.46 18.20
N LYS A 25 6.99 7.26 18.41
CA LYS A 25 5.65 6.76 18.72
C LYS A 25 4.73 6.64 17.51
N ASN A 26 5.26 6.92 16.31
CA ASN A 26 4.50 7.05 15.07
C ASN A 26 3.18 7.83 15.25
N SER A 27 3.22 8.95 15.97
CA SER A 27 1.99 9.64 16.39
C SER A 27 2.00 11.11 15.99
N VAL A 28 0.82 11.61 15.59
CA VAL A 28 0.62 13.02 15.24
C VAL A 28 -0.07 13.74 16.39
N LYS A 29 0.49 14.87 16.80
CA LYS A 29 -0.04 15.74 17.85
C LYS A 29 -0.33 17.12 17.28
N LEU A 30 -1.50 17.64 17.63
CA LEU A 30 -1.89 19.02 17.37
C LEU A 30 -1.47 19.87 18.57
N ILE A 31 -0.86 21.02 18.29
CA ILE A 31 -0.41 21.98 19.30
C ILE A 31 -0.97 23.37 19.00
N ASP A 32 -0.75 24.30 19.94
CA ASP A 32 -1.10 25.72 19.83
C ASP A 32 -2.61 26.00 19.67
N TYR A 33 -3.28 26.09 20.82
CA TYR A 33 -4.72 26.38 20.91
C TYR A 33 -5.01 27.89 21.11
N GLY A 34 -4.03 28.77 20.85
CA GLY A 34 -4.17 30.21 21.09
C GLY A 34 -5.29 30.89 20.29
N SER A 35 -5.62 30.33 19.13
CA SER A 35 -6.72 30.80 18.26
C SER A 35 -8.02 30.00 18.41
N ALA A 36 -8.06 29.03 19.33
CA ALA A 36 -9.21 28.15 19.48
C ALA A 36 -10.42 28.89 20.07
N GLU A 37 -11.62 28.52 19.62
CA GLU A 37 -12.87 29.17 20.01
C GLU A 37 -13.96 28.15 20.32
N CYS A 38 -14.75 28.42 21.36
CA CYS A 38 -15.91 27.61 21.71
C CYS A 38 -17.13 28.02 20.86
N ALA A 39 -17.95 27.05 20.48
CA ALA A 39 -19.19 27.27 19.74
C ALA A 39 -20.11 28.24 20.50
N GLY A 40 -20.57 29.29 19.81
CA GLY A 40 -21.41 30.33 20.38
C GLY A 40 -20.67 31.42 21.17
N ALA A 41 -19.34 31.35 21.29
CA ALA A 41 -18.55 32.48 21.75
C ALA A 41 -18.64 33.62 20.73
N THR A 42 -18.84 34.84 21.22
CA THR A 42 -18.79 36.06 20.40
C THR A 42 -17.70 36.96 20.96
N GLY A 43 -16.73 37.35 20.13
CA GLY A 43 -15.71 38.35 20.50
C GLY A 43 -14.24 37.94 20.42
N THR A 44 -13.91 36.74 19.91
CA THR A 44 -12.51 36.37 19.70
C THR A 44 -11.95 37.06 18.46
N VAL A 45 -10.77 37.67 18.57
CA VAL A 45 -10.07 38.23 17.40
C VAL A 45 -9.76 37.09 16.44
N ARG A 46 -10.46 37.05 15.30
CA ARG A 46 -10.25 36.05 14.25
C ARG A 46 -8.80 36.14 13.78
N SER A 47 -8.00 35.15 14.16
CA SER A 47 -6.56 35.11 13.92
C SER A 47 -6.20 33.73 13.38
N GLY A 48 -6.21 33.62 12.05
CA GLY A 48 -5.74 32.45 11.34
C GLY A 48 -4.52 32.77 10.50
N THR A 49 -3.67 31.78 10.26
CA THR A 49 -2.47 31.97 9.44
C THR A 49 -2.83 32.13 7.96
N ARG A 50 -2.20 33.11 7.29
CA ARG A 50 -2.39 33.37 5.85
C ARG A 50 -2.21 32.09 5.04
N TYR A 51 -3.06 31.91 4.03
CA TYR A 51 -3.16 30.74 3.14
C TYR A 51 -3.72 29.44 3.74
N PHE A 52 -3.71 29.28 5.08
CA PHE A 52 -4.34 28.15 5.75
C PHE A 52 -5.69 28.53 6.36
N ALA A 53 -5.89 29.79 6.71
CA ALA A 53 -7.14 30.30 7.24
C ALA A 53 -8.22 30.35 6.15
N ALA A 54 -9.41 29.88 6.50
CA ALA A 54 -10.57 29.91 5.61
C ALA A 54 -11.02 31.35 5.28
N PRO A 55 -11.66 31.59 4.12
CA PRO A 55 -12.07 32.93 3.71
C PRO A 55 -12.91 33.69 4.76
N GLU A 56 -13.80 33.00 5.47
CA GLU A 56 -14.68 33.59 6.49
C GLU A 56 -13.92 34.15 7.71
N MET A 57 -12.70 33.67 7.95
CA MET A 57 -11.82 34.19 9.02
C MET A 57 -11.40 35.63 8.75
N TYR A 58 -11.44 36.09 7.49
CA TYR A 58 -11.13 37.47 7.11
C TYR A 58 -12.35 38.41 7.13
N GLY A 59 -13.48 37.95 7.68
CA GLY A 59 -14.67 38.79 7.92
C GLY A 59 -15.89 38.46 7.05
N SER A 60 -15.84 37.39 6.24
CA SER A 60 -16.94 36.98 5.36
C SER A 60 -17.65 35.72 5.87
N GLY A 61 -18.50 35.88 6.90
CA GLY A 61 -19.42 34.82 7.36
C GLY A 61 -19.13 34.24 8.74
N GLU A 62 -19.83 33.15 9.05
CA GLU A 62 -19.78 32.43 10.32
C GLU A 62 -18.68 31.36 10.32
N CYS A 63 -17.92 31.31 11.41
CA CYS A 63 -16.88 30.31 11.62
C CYS A 63 -17.47 29.10 12.35
N GLY A 64 -16.95 27.91 12.06
CA GLY A 64 -17.39 26.67 12.70
C GLY A 64 -16.59 25.47 12.23
N GLY A 65 -17.17 24.26 12.32
CA GLY A 65 -16.46 23.03 11.97
C GLY A 65 -15.92 23.00 10.53
N SER A 66 -16.59 23.65 9.58
CA SER A 66 -16.14 23.75 8.18
C SER A 66 -14.95 24.69 7.99
N THR A 67 -14.73 25.64 8.91
CA THR A 67 -13.55 26.52 8.95
C THR A 67 -12.28 25.71 9.12
N ASP A 68 -12.24 24.83 10.12
CA ASP A 68 -11.13 23.90 10.34
C ASP A 68 -10.95 22.90 9.17
N VAL A 69 -12.04 22.51 8.49
CA VAL A 69 -11.97 21.64 7.29
C VAL A 69 -11.19 22.30 6.15
N TYR A 70 -11.34 23.60 5.95
CA TYR A 70 -10.56 24.31 4.92
C TYR A 70 -9.08 24.30 5.26
N SER A 71 -8.74 24.57 6.52
CA SER A 71 -7.34 24.56 6.96
C SER A 71 -6.71 23.17 6.83
N VAL A 72 -7.47 22.10 7.09
CA VAL A 72 -7.03 20.73 6.79
C VAL A 72 -6.86 20.51 5.28
N GLY A 73 -7.75 21.04 4.44
CA GLY A 73 -7.63 20.98 2.98
C GLY A 73 -6.36 21.67 2.47
N ALA A 74 -6.04 22.85 2.99
CA ALA A 74 -4.82 23.59 2.67
C ALA A 74 -3.56 22.83 3.13
N LEU A 75 -3.61 22.24 4.33
CA LEU A 75 -2.56 21.35 4.84
C LEU A 75 -2.36 20.12 3.94
N MET A 76 -3.44 19.48 3.48
CA MET A 76 -3.37 18.35 2.56
C MET A 76 -2.76 18.75 1.22
N LEU A 77 -3.15 19.91 0.67
CA LEU A 77 -2.63 20.41 -0.60
C LEU A 77 -1.10 20.60 -0.55
N ILE A 78 -0.59 21.24 0.51
CA ILE A 78 0.85 21.46 0.66
C ILE A 78 1.60 20.15 0.94
N MET A 79 1.02 19.20 1.68
CA MET A 79 1.63 17.88 1.88
C MET A 79 1.71 17.05 0.59
N LEU A 80 0.71 17.16 -0.28
CA LEU A 80 0.66 16.39 -1.53
C LEU A 80 1.55 16.98 -2.64
N THR A 81 1.72 18.30 -2.65
CA THR A 81 2.32 19.01 -3.80
C THR A 81 3.55 19.83 -3.44
N GLY A 82 3.83 20.05 -2.16
CA GLY A 82 4.87 20.97 -1.69
C GLY A 82 4.51 22.46 -1.85
N THR A 83 3.31 22.79 -2.36
CA THR A 83 2.85 24.16 -2.60
C THR A 83 1.35 24.30 -2.29
N LEU A 84 0.84 25.53 -2.29
CA LEU A 84 -0.58 25.84 -2.11
C LEU A 84 -1.29 26.14 -3.45
N ASP A 85 -0.64 25.82 -4.57
CA ASP A 85 -1.24 25.91 -5.91
C ASP A 85 -2.08 24.66 -6.23
N ILE A 86 -3.39 24.84 -6.29
CA ILE A 86 -4.34 23.76 -6.57
C ILE A 86 -4.12 23.10 -7.95
N GLN A 87 -3.51 23.81 -8.90
CA GLN A 87 -3.19 23.26 -10.22
C GLN A 87 -2.14 22.14 -10.15
N MET A 88 -1.36 22.08 -9.08
CA MET A 88 -0.35 21.05 -8.86
C MET A 88 -0.94 19.71 -8.40
N LEU A 89 -2.27 19.61 -8.20
CA LEU A 89 -2.95 18.33 -7.99
C LEU A 89 -3.06 17.49 -9.28
N LYS A 90 -2.69 18.04 -10.45
CA LYS A 90 -2.64 17.29 -11.71
C LYS A 90 -1.70 16.09 -11.57
N GLY A 91 -2.23 14.89 -11.78
CA GLY A 91 -1.48 13.62 -11.66
C GLY A 91 -1.63 12.91 -10.31
N ILE A 92 -2.30 13.53 -9.33
CA ILE A 92 -2.72 12.86 -8.08
C ILE A 92 -4.03 12.08 -8.33
N ASP A 93 -4.29 11.03 -7.53
CA ASP A 93 -5.53 10.23 -7.60
C ASP A 93 -6.77 11.16 -7.55
N GLY A 94 -7.61 11.07 -8.58
CA GLY A 94 -8.74 11.99 -8.75
C GLY A 94 -9.72 12.01 -7.57
N ARG A 95 -9.81 10.93 -6.77
CA ARG A 95 -10.64 10.91 -5.56
C ARG A 95 -10.03 11.74 -4.44
N VAL A 96 -8.71 11.72 -4.30
CA VAL A 96 -7.97 12.54 -3.33
C VAL A 96 -8.05 14.00 -3.76
N THR A 97 -7.83 14.29 -5.04
CA THR A 97 -8.00 15.63 -5.64
C THR A 97 -9.37 16.21 -5.34
N GLN A 98 -10.45 15.43 -5.59
CA GLN A 98 -11.81 15.86 -5.32
C GLN A 98 -12.05 16.19 -3.83
N ILE A 99 -11.48 15.43 -2.90
CA ILE A 99 -11.60 15.72 -1.46
C ILE A 99 -10.91 17.04 -1.12
N VAL A 100 -9.70 17.27 -1.62
CA VAL A 100 -8.95 18.51 -1.36
C VAL A 100 -9.72 19.71 -1.91
N GLU A 101 -10.22 19.62 -3.14
CA GLU A 101 -11.06 20.65 -3.75
C GLU A 101 -12.34 20.90 -2.96
N ASP A 102 -13.02 19.86 -2.48
CA ASP A 102 -14.22 19.98 -1.65
C ASP A 102 -13.93 20.62 -0.28
N CYS A 103 -12.72 20.48 0.26
CA CYS A 103 -12.30 21.18 1.48
C CYS A 103 -12.00 22.66 1.23
N LEU A 104 -11.48 23.00 0.04
CA LEU A 104 -10.98 24.34 -0.30
C LEU A 104 -12.02 25.27 -0.94
N LYS A 105 -13.29 24.83 -1.07
CA LYS A 105 -14.37 25.69 -1.56
C LYS A 105 -14.49 26.95 -0.72
N HIS A 106 -14.70 28.08 -1.39
CA HIS A 106 -14.73 29.40 -0.76
C HIS A 106 -15.85 29.56 0.28
N THR A 107 -17.02 28.97 0.01
CA THR A 107 -18.21 29.09 0.88
C THR A 107 -18.31 27.91 1.85
N GLY A 108 -18.46 28.20 3.14
CA GLY A 108 -18.62 27.20 4.22
C GLY A 108 -19.64 26.11 3.93
N ASN A 109 -20.84 26.48 3.51
CA ASN A 109 -21.94 25.53 3.26
C ASN A 109 -21.73 24.66 2.01
N SER A 110 -20.77 25.00 1.15
CA SER A 110 -20.41 24.20 -0.03
C SER A 110 -19.24 23.24 0.24
N ARG A 111 -18.52 23.42 1.36
CA ARG A 111 -17.42 22.55 1.81
C ARG A 111 -17.94 21.26 2.43
N ILE A 112 -17.02 20.32 2.67
CA ILE A 112 -17.27 19.19 3.55
C ILE A 112 -17.70 19.73 4.93
N PRO A 113 -18.84 19.30 5.48
CA PRO A 113 -19.48 19.99 6.61
C PRO A 113 -18.77 19.78 7.95
N SER A 114 -17.99 18.71 8.11
CA SER A 114 -17.23 18.46 9.33
C SER A 114 -16.00 17.60 9.10
N VAL A 115 -15.08 17.65 10.07
CA VAL A 115 -13.88 16.80 10.11
C VAL A 115 -14.25 15.32 10.22
N THR A 116 -15.42 14.98 10.76
CA THR A 116 -15.97 13.62 10.79
C THR A 116 -16.26 13.10 9.39
N VAL A 117 -16.94 13.93 8.59
CA VAL A 117 -17.31 13.58 7.22
C VAL A 117 -16.06 13.53 6.34
N LEU A 118 -15.12 14.45 6.56
CA LEU A 118 -13.81 14.42 5.92
C LEU A 118 -13.06 13.12 6.24
N LYS A 119 -12.93 12.77 7.53
CA LYS A 119 -12.33 11.51 7.98
C LYS A 119 -12.98 10.31 7.32
N LYS A 120 -14.32 10.23 7.30
CA LYS A 120 -15.04 9.13 6.63
C LYS A 120 -14.78 9.07 5.12
N ARG A 121 -14.67 10.22 4.45
CA ARG A 121 -14.35 10.27 3.01
C ARG A 121 -12.92 9.81 2.74
N LEU A 122 -11.97 10.28 3.55
CA LEU A 122 -10.58 9.81 3.50
C LEU A 122 -10.49 8.32 3.80
N GLU A 123 -11.16 7.83 4.84
CA GLU A 123 -11.27 6.41 5.19
C GLU A 123 -11.87 5.57 4.06
N ARG A 124 -12.73 6.10 3.19
CA ARG A 124 -13.24 5.31 2.05
C ARG A 124 -12.22 5.18 0.93
N ILE A 125 -11.39 6.20 0.72
CA ILE A 125 -10.28 6.14 -0.25
C ILE A 125 -9.15 5.28 0.31
N THR A 126 -8.88 5.45 1.60
CA THR A 126 -7.82 4.77 2.32
C THR A 126 -8.24 3.38 2.77
N LYS A 127 -9.50 2.99 2.94
CA LYS A 127 -9.83 1.54 3.11
C LYS A 127 -9.56 0.70 1.86
N LYS A 128 -9.20 1.33 0.73
CA LYS A 128 -8.58 0.66 -0.43
C LYS A 128 -7.05 0.77 -0.48
N LYS A 129 -6.38 1.47 0.47
CA LYS A 129 -4.92 1.78 0.48
C LYS A 129 -4.21 2.01 1.85
N PHE A 130 -4.90 2.05 2.99
CA PHE A 130 -4.41 2.09 4.37
C PHE A 130 -4.46 0.66 4.86
N ILE A 131 -3.39 -0.03 4.52
CA ILE A 131 -2.87 -1.18 5.23
C ILE A 131 -2.67 -0.68 6.68
N SER A 132 -3.44 -1.20 7.64
CA SER A 132 -3.20 -0.94 9.07
C SER A 132 -1.85 -1.52 9.49
N GLU A 133 -1.29 -1.03 10.58
CA GLU A 133 -0.03 -1.51 11.17
C GLU A 133 -0.05 -3.02 11.56
N ASP A 134 -1.20 -3.68 11.46
CA ASP A 134 -1.36 -5.15 11.63
C ASP A 134 -1.75 -5.91 10.34
N VAL A 135 -1.82 -5.26 9.17
CA VAL A 135 -2.10 -5.98 7.91
C VAL A 135 -0.80 -6.45 7.31
N ILE A 136 -0.52 -7.72 7.56
CA ILE A 136 0.53 -8.47 6.90
C ILE A 136 0.19 -8.54 5.41
N LEU A 137 1.00 -7.91 4.56
CA LEU A 137 0.75 -7.91 3.11
C LEU A 137 1.08 -9.29 2.54
N ASN A 138 0.10 -9.93 1.91
CA ASN A 138 0.25 -11.22 1.24
C ASN A 138 0.66 -11.02 -0.22
N ILE A 139 1.88 -11.43 -0.55
CA ILE A 139 2.43 -11.35 -1.91
C ILE A 139 2.55 -12.77 -2.45
N GLY A 140 1.76 -13.09 -3.46
CA GLY A 140 1.75 -14.39 -4.11
C GLY A 140 2.64 -14.40 -5.34
N PHE A 141 3.62 -15.28 -5.39
CA PHE A 141 4.41 -15.55 -6.60
C PHE A 141 4.05 -16.91 -7.17
N ALA A 142 3.68 -16.93 -8.45
CA ALA A 142 3.44 -18.14 -9.22
C ALA A 142 4.24 -18.11 -10.53
N GLY A 143 4.54 -19.27 -11.08
CA GLY A 143 5.40 -19.45 -12.24
C GLY A 143 4.67 -19.94 -13.47
N ALA A 144 5.20 -19.63 -14.65
CA ALA A 144 4.73 -20.22 -15.90
C ALA A 144 4.97 -21.74 -15.98
N PHE A 145 6.10 -22.21 -15.44
CA PHE A 145 6.56 -23.59 -15.49
C PHE A 145 7.65 -23.82 -14.43
N HIS A 146 7.98 -25.09 -14.14
CA HIS A 146 9.03 -25.43 -13.18
C HIS A 146 10.38 -24.82 -13.59
N GLY A 147 11.09 -24.24 -12.62
CA GLY A 147 12.40 -23.63 -12.85
C GLY A 147 12.36 -22.24 -13.50
N CYS A 148 11.20 -21.58 -13.61
CA CYS A 148 11.13 -20.19 -14.09
C CYS A 148 11.63 -19.14 -13.08
N GLY A 149 12.02 -19.56 -11.86
CA GLY A 149 12.65 -18.71 -10.86
C GLY A 149 11.72 -18.14 -9.80
N VAL A 150 10.57 -18.77 -9.52
CA VAL A 150 9.61 -18.35 -8.48
C VAL A 150 10.29 -18.27 -7.11
N THR A 151 10.89 -19.37 -6.67
CA THR A 151 11.60 -19.46 -5.37
C THR A 151 12.69 -18.41 -5.24
N HIS A 152 13.53 -18.26 -6.27
CA HIS A 152 14.56 -17.21 -6.28
C HIS A 152 13.95 -15.81 -6.18
N THR A 153 12.83 -15.56 -6.87
CA THR A 153 12.12 -14.27 -6.81
C THR A 153 11.52 -14.02 -5.42
N ALA A 154 11.00 -15.05 -4.75
CA ALA A 154 10.51 -14.97 -3.38
C ALA A 154 11.64 -14.56 -2.40
N PHE A 155 12.82 -15.17 -2.50
CA PHE A 155 13.99 -14.76 -1.73
C PHE A 155 14.45 -13.34 -2.04
N MET A 156 14.47 -12.92 -3.32
CA MET A 156 14.80 -11.54 -3.70
C MET A 156 13.81 -10.54 -3.10
N ALA A 157 12.52 -10.88 -3.05
CA ALA A 157 11.52 -10.04 -2.41
C ALA A 157 11.74 -9.96 -0.89
N ALA A 158 12.05 -11.07 -0.23
CA ALA A 158 12.37 -11.10 1.20
C ALA A 158 13.61 -10.26 1.52
N ASP A 159 14.69 -10.41 0.73
CA ASP A 159 15.92 -9.61 0.81
C ASP A 159 15.64 -8.11 0.67
N TYR A 160 14.82 -7.74 -0.32
CA TYR A 160 14.44 -6.34 -0.54
C TYR A 160 13.70 -5.75 0.68
N TYR A 161 12.76 -6.48 1.26
CA TYR A 161 12.01 -6.00 2.42
C TYR A 161 12.86 -5.94 3.68
N SER A 162 13.76 -6.91 3.88
CA SER A 162 14.74 -6.90 4.97
C SER A 162 15.62 -5.65 4.94
N HIS A 163 16.13 -5.26 3.76
CA HIS A 163 16.90 -4.01 3.57
C HIS A 163 16.09 -2.73 3.84
N LYS A 164 14.76 -2.83 3.92
CA LYS A 164 13.86 -1.73 4.27
C LYS A 164 13.40 -1.79 5.74
N ASN A 165 14.04 -2.62 6.57
CA ASN A 165 13.65 -2.89 7.95
C ASN A 165 12.22 -3.41 8.11
N MET A 166 11.71 -4.13 7.11
CA MET A 166 10.45 -4.86 7.19
C MET A 166 10.70 -6.36 7.35
N LYS A 167 10.06 -6.98 8.33
CA LYS A 167 10.10 -8.43 8.56
C LYS A 167 9.26 -9.14 7.51
N ALA A 168 9.87 -10.03 6.76
CA ALA A 168 9.21 -10.87 5.77
C ALA A 168 9.40 -12.34 6.12
N VAL A 169 8.34 -13.12 5.97
CA VAL A 169 8.38 -14.58 6.02
C VAL A 169 8.03 -15.15 4.66
N ILE A 170 8.76 -16.18 4.23
CA ILE A 170 8.49 -16.90 2.99
C ILE A 170 7.61 -18.10 3.32
N ARG A 171 6.52 -18.31 2.59
CA ARG A 171 5.67 -19.49 2.70
C ARG A 171 5.88 -20.37 1.48
N GLU A 172 6.32 -21.59 1.68
CA GLU A 172 6.39 -22.61 0.63
C GLU A 172 5.02 -23.27 0.50
N LYS A 173 4.35 -23.09 -0.64
CA LYS A 173 3.06 -23.73 -1.00
C LYS A 173 3.16 -24.51 -2.32
N ASN A 174 4.33 -25.04 -2.62
CA ASN A 174 4.57 -25.79 -3.85
C ASN A 174 4.82 -27.28 -3.55
N ASP A 175 4.58 -28.11 -4.57
CA ASP A 175 4.73 -29.56 -4.44
C ASP A 175 6.20 -30.03 -4.43
N SER A 176 7.14 -29.21 -4.93
CA SER A 176 8.54 -29.64 -5.04
C SER A 176 9.24 -29.67 -3.68
N ARG A 177 8.80 -28.86 -2.71
CA ARG A 177 9.40 -28.72 -1.38
C ARG A 177 10.92 -28.48 -1.46
N ASP A 178 11.37 -27.78 -2.49
CA ASP A 178 12.80 -27.60 -2.76
C ASP A 178 13.49 -26.85 -1.62
N MET A 179 12.81 -25.89 -0.98
CA MET A 179 13.37 -25.14 0.15
C MET A 179 13.50 -26.02 1.38
N PHE A 180 12.43 -26.73 1.74
CA PHE A 180 12.47 -27.66 2.88
C PHE A 180 13.49 -28.78 2.66
N GLY A 181 13.49 -29.41 1.48
CA GLY A 181 14.45 -30.47 1.13
C GLY A 181 15.90 -29.99 1.17
N TYR A 182 16.17 -28.77 0.69
CA TYR A 182 17.49 -28.15 0.81
C TYR A 182 17.87 -27.91 2.28
N ALA A 183 16.96 -27.40 3.11
CA ALA A 183 17.21 -27.18 4.54
C ALA A 183 17.51 -28.48 5.30
N VAL A 184 16.78 -29.57 5.00
CA VAL A 184 17.05 -30.91 5.52
C VAL A 184 18.47 -31.36 5.14
N ASN A 185 18.79 -31.32 3.85
CA ASN A 185 20.05 -31.84 3.33
C ASN A 185 21.26 -31.02 3.80
N ALA A 186 21.08 -29.71 4.02
CA ALA A 186 22.11 -28.85 4.57
C ALA A 186 22.30 -28.99 6.08
N GLY A 187 21.44 -29.75 6.78
CA GLY A 187 21.47 -29.86 8.24
C GLY A 187 21.13 -28.55 8.96
N LYS A 188 20.40 -27.65 8.31
CA LYS A 188 20.13 -26.28 8.76
C LYS A 188 18.74 -26.10 9.42
N LEU A 189 18.04 -27.19 9.73
CA LEU A 189 16.69 -27.12 10.31
C LEU A 189 16.71 -26.78 11.80
N ALA A 190 16.52 -25.51 12.11
CA ALA A 190 16.13 -25.05 13.43
C ALA A 190 14.67 -24.54 13.36
N PHE A 191 13.75 -25.27 13.99
CA PHE A 191 12.33 -24.88 14.04
C PHE A 191 12.01 -24.09 15.31
N ALA A 192 11.25 -23.01 15.14
CA ALA A 192 10.58 -22.32 16.22
C ALA A 192 9.19 -21.90 15.75
N ARG A 193 8.14 -22.28 16.51
CA ARG A 193 6.74 -21.89 16.23
C ARG A 193 6.28 -22.18 14.78
N GLY A 194 6.65 -23.34 14.23
CA GLY A 194 6.27 -23.71 12.87
C GLY A 194 7.02 -22.96 11.75
N ILE A 195 8.14 -22.32 12.07
CA ILE A 195 8.97 -21.60 11.10
C ILE A 195 10.40 -22.14 11.22
N TYR A 196 11.08 -22.34 10.08
CA TYR A 196 12.52 -22.63 10.04
C TYR A 196 13.27 -21.49 9.35
N THR A 197 14.52 -21.30 9.72
CA THR A 197 15.37 -20.29 9.06
C THR A 197 16.22 -20.94 7.97
N LEU A 198 16.21 -20.35 6.79
CA LEU A 198 17.06 -20.75 5.66
C LEU A 198 17.88 -19.56 5.18
N ASP A 199 19.21 -19.65 5.31
CA ASP A 199 20.17 -18.62 4.89
C ASP A 199 19.83 -17.20 5.41
N GLY A 200 19.29 -17.12 6.63
CA GLY A 200 18.91 -15.87 7.29
C GLY A 200 17.48 -15.39 7.04
N TYR A 201 16.68 -16.15 6.29
CA TYR A 201 15.27 -15.86 6.03
C TYR A 201 14.37 -16.84 6.76
N ASP A 202 13.29 -16.33 7.32
CA ASP A 202 12.27 -17.15 7.97
C ASP A 202 11.34 -17.77 6.92
N VAL A 203 11.13 -19.08 7.02
CA VAL A 203 10.36 -19.88 6.07
C VAL A 203 9.32 -20.74 6.79
N ILE A 204 8.07 -20.64 6.32
CA ILE A 204 6.95 -21.51 6.69
C ILE A 204 6.91 -22.64 5.65
N PRO A 205 7.10 -23.91 6.06
CA PRO A 205 6.98 -25.05 5.15
C PRO A 205 5.51 -25.33 4.82
N GLU A 206 5.27 -26.11 3.76
CA GLU A 206 3.93 -26.61 3.45
C GLU A 206 3.50 -27.63 4.53
N TYR A 207 2.44 -27.31 5.27
CA TYR A 207 1.90 -28.12 6.36
C TYR A 207 0.72 -29.01 5.94
N TYR A 208 0.26 -28.98 4.69
CA TYR A 208 -0.88 -29.78 4.20
C TYR A 208 -2.17 -29.52 4.99
N GLY A 209 -2.35 -28.29 5.47
CA GLY A 209 -3.47 -27.91 6.32
C GLY A 209 -3.41 -28.47 7.75
N CYS A 210 -2.29 -29.05 8.18
CA CYS A 210 -2.15 -29.57 9.54
C CYS A 210 -1.90 -28.48 10.60
N ILE A 211 -1.51 -27.27 10.19
CA ILE A 211 -1.21 -26.15 11.09
C ILE A 211 -1.91 -24.91 10.54
N GLU A 212 -2.74 -24.27 11.37
CA GLU A 212 -3.23 -22.91 11.10
C GLU A 212 -2.10 -21.93 11.41
N ASP A 213 -1.94 -20.90 10.57
CA ASP A 213 -0.86 -19.90 10.54
C ASP A 213 -0.74 -19.03 11.83
N ASP A 214 -0.59 -19.65 13.00
CA ASP A 214 -0.58 -19.06 14.33
C ASP A 214 0.77 -18.36 14.68
N GLY A 215 1.80 -18.57 13.86
CA GLY A 215 3.15 -18.03 14.02
C GLY A 215 3.46 -16.73 13.27
N ILE A 216 2.53 -16.17 12.49
CA ILE A 216 2.82 -15.02 11.59
C ILE A 216 2.67 -13.66 12.30
N SER A 217 2.24 -13.64 13.56
CA SER A 217 2.16 -12.39 14.33
C SER A 217 3.55 -11.74 14.47
N GLY A 218 3.71 -10.53 13.91
CA GLY A 218 4.96 -9.75 13.96
C GLY A 218 5.77 -9.72 12.66
N TYR A 219 5.26 -10.28 11.55
CA TYR A 219 5.79 -10.02 10.22
C TYR A 219 5.00 -8.91 9.52
N ASP A 220 5.69 -8.14 8.69
CA ASP A 220 5.08 -7.10 7.86
C ASP A 220 4.62 -7.65 6.50
N LYS A 221 5.22 -8.76 6.05
CA LYS A 221 5.04 -9.35 4.72
C LYS A 221 5.00 -10.87 4.80
N ILE A 222 4.03 -11.49 4.12
CA ILE A 222 4.07 -12.91 3.77
C ILE A 222 4.32 -13.01 2.27
N ILE A 223 5.37 -13.76 1.92
CA ILE A 223 5.74 -14.01 0.53
C ILE A 223 5.45 -15.48 0.24
N THR A 224 4.38 -15.76 -0.49
CA THR A 224 4.01 -17.15 -0.83
C THR A 224 4.60 -17.56 -2.17
N ASP A 225 5.37 -18.65 -2.16
CA ASP A 225 5.80 -19.37 -3.37
C ASP A 225 4.77 -20.46 -3.69
N PHE A 226 3.90 -20.19 -4.67
CA PHE A 226 2.87 -21.12 -5.15
C PHE A 226 3.40 -22.14 -6.17
N GLY A 227 4.68 -22.07 -6.56
CA GLY A 227 5.22 -22.91 -7.62
C GLY A 227 4.63 -22.56 -8.99
N VAL A 228 4.16 -23.56 -9.75
CA VAL A 228 3.58 -23.34 -11.09
C VAL A 228 2.09 -23.02 -10.96
N ALA A 229 1.62 -21.96 -11.63
CA ALA A 229 0.20 -21.64 -11.62
C ALA A 229 -0.61 -22.70 -12.37
N ASP A 230 -1.64 -23.24 -11.74
CA ASP A 230 -2.54 -24.25 -12.29
C ASP A 230 -3.97 -24.10 -11.73
N ASP A 231 -4.88 -24.99 -12.10
CA ASP A 231 -6.28 -24.93 -11.65
C ASP A 231 -6.44 -25.19 -10.15
N ASN A 232 -5.46 -25.82 -9.48
CA ASN A 232 -5.54 -26.16 -8.07
C ASN A 232 -5.20 -24.97 -7.18
N ASN A 233 -4.22 -24.15 -7.57
CA ASN A 233 -3.73 -23.02 -6.76
C ASN A 233 -4.21 -21.65 -7.23
N ILE A 234 -4.90 -21.55 -8.38
CA ILE A 234 -5.27 -20.25 -8.96
C ILE A 234 -6.16 -19.40 -8.04
N SER A 235 -7.09 -20.00 -7.31
CA SER A 235 -7.95 -19.28 -6.37
C SER A 235 -7.11 -18.58 -5.29
N GLU A 236 -6.19 -19.30 -4.66
CA GLU A 236 -5.31 -18.76 -3.61
C GLU A 236 -4.34 -17.70 -4.15
N ILE A 237 -3.82 -17.88 -5.37
CA ILE A 237 -2.99 -16.85 -6.02
C ILE A 237 -3.78 -15.54 -6.14
N THR A 238 -5.05 -15.62 -6.57
CA THR A 238 -5.89 -14.42 -6.75
C THR A 238 -6.39 -13.79 -5.45
N GLU A 239 -6.32 -14.51 -4.34
CA GLU A 239 -6.63 -13.98 -2.99
C GLU A 239 -5.46 -13.20 -2.39
N SER A 240 -4.26 -13.31 -2.96
CA SER A 240 -3.11 -12.50 -2.54
C SER A 240 -3.37 -11.01 -2.75
N ASP A 241 -2.95 -10.16 -1.80
CA ASP A 241 -3.05 -8.71 -1.93
C ASP A 241 -2.28 -8.20 -3.15
N MET A 242 -1.18 -8.88 -3.49
CA MET A 242 -0.43 -8.68 -4.72
C MET A 242 -0.13 -10.04 -5.38
N ALA A 243 -0.78 -10.31 -6.52
CA ALA A 243 -0.50 -11.48 -7.33
C ALA A 243 0.60 -11.16 -8.37
N CYS A 244 1.64 -12.00 -8.39
CA CYS A 244 2.77 -11.90 -9.29
C CYS A 244 2.92 -13.20 -10.09
N ILE A 245 3.07 -13.09 -11.41
CA ILE A 245 3.44 -14.22 -12.27
C ILE A 245 4.86 -14.05 -12.80
N VAL A 246 5.72 -15.04 -12.54
CA VAL A 246 7.09 -15.13 -13.02
C VAL A 246 7.13 -15.93 -14.32
N VAL A 247 7.68 -15.32 -15.37
CA VAL A 247 7.70 -15.88 -16.72
C VAL A 247 9.07 -15.73 -17.39
N SER A 248 9.32 -16.48 -18.46
CA SER A 248 10.56 -16.39 -19.23
C SER A 248 10.34 -15.76 -20.59
N ALA A 249 11.22 -14.83 -20.96
CA ALA A 249 11.32 -14.32 -22.32
C ALA A 249 12.36 -15.08 -23.16
N ALA A 250 12.76 -16.29 -22.78
CA ALA A 250 13.56 -17.14 -23.65
C ALA A 250 12.73 -17.54 -24.89
N PRO A 251 13.26 -17.46 -26.14
CA PRO A 251 12.47 -17.65 -27.35
C PRO A 251 11.62 -18.93 -27.39
N TRP A 252 12.15 -20.05 -26.87
CA TRP A 252 11.44 -21.35 -26.83
C TRP A 252 10.44 -21.47 -25.66
N LYS A 253 10.32 -20.46 -24.80
CA LYS A 253 9.39 -20.42 -23.65
C LYS A 253 8.40 -19.26 -23.72
N MET A 254 8.49 -18.37 -24.71
CA MET A 254 7.63 -17.19 -24.81
C MET A 254 6.15 -17.53 -24.99
N ALA A 255 5.83 -18.48 -25.86
CA ALA A 255 4.44 -18.88 -26.10
C ALA A 255 3.79 -19.46 -24.83
N GLU A 256 4.46 -20.44 -24.20
CA GLU A 256 4.06 -21.05 -22.94
C GLU A 256 3.92 -20.01 -21.81
N SER A 257 4.85 -19.05 -21.74
CA SER A 257 4.79 -17.93 -20.79
C SER A 257 3.59 -17.04 -21.03
N ALA A 258 3.29 -16.69 -22.28
CA ALA A 258 2.15 -15.86 -22.63
C ALA A 258 0.80 -16.55 -22.35
N ASP A 259 0.72 -17.85 -22.63
CA ASP A 259 -0.44 -18.67 -22.28
C ASP A 259 -0.68 -18.66 -20.77
N LYS A 260 0.37 -18.83 -19.95
CA LYS A 260 0.19 -18.76 -18.50
C LYS A 260 -0.18 -17.36 -18.00
N VAL A 261 0.38 -16.30 -18.59
CA VAL A 261 -0.06 -14.93 -18.25
C VAL A 261 -1.54 -14.74 -18.52
N ARG A 262 -2.05 -15.22 -19.67
CA ARG A 262 -3.49 -15.16 -19.97
C ARG A 262 -4.32 -15.94 -18.96
N PHE A 263 -3.93 -17.17 -18.66
CA PHE A 263 -4.60 -18.02 -17.66
C PHE A 263 -4.74 -17.31 -16.30
N VAL A 264 -3.63 -16.78 -15.76
CA VAL A 264 -3.67 -16.09 -14.46
C VAL A 264 -4.43 -14.76 -14.54
N LYS A 265 -4.27 -14.02 -15.64
CA LYS A 265 -4.97 -12.75 -15.85
C LYS A 265 -6.48 -12.92 -15.89
N GLU A 266 -6.98 -13.95 -16.58
CA GLU A 266 -8.41 -14.25 -16.61
C GLU A 266 -8.96 -14.53 -15.21
N ALA A 267 -8.20 -15.21 -14.35
CA ALA A 267 -8.60 -15.44 -12.97
C ALA A 267 -8.57 -14.14 -12.13
N CYS A 268 -7.51 -13.34 -12.25
CA CYS A 268 -7.41 -12.04 -11.59
C CYS A 268 -8.53 -11.09 -12.02
N ASP A 269 -8.92 -11.06 -13.30
CA ASP A 269 -10.00 -10.23 -13.81
C ASP A 269 -11.35 -10.64 -13.21
N ARG A 270 -11.59 -11.95 -12.99
CA ARG A 270 -12.80 -12.47 -12.31
C ARG A 270 -12.88 -12.03 -10.85
N THR A 271 -11.76 -12.04 -10.14
CA THR A 271 -11.70 -11.67 -8.71
C THR A 271 -11.44 -10.18 -8.48
N LYS A 272 -11.17 -9.42 -9.54
CA LYS A 272 -10.70 -8.02 -9.52
C LYS A 272 -9.35 -7.85 -8.79
N ALA A 273 -8.53 -8.90 -8.76
CA ALA A 273 -7.17 -8.84 -8.26
C ALA A 273 -6.26 -8.13 -9.26
N GLY A 274 -5.23 -7.43 -8.77
CA GLY A 274 -4.18 -6.87 -9.62
C GLY A 274 -3.15 -7.94 -9.96
N LEU A 275 -2.74 -8.03 -11.22
CA LEU A 275 -1.67 -8.93 -11.67
C LEU A 275 -0.41 -8.14 -12.06
N THR A 276 0.72 -8.54 -11.48
CA THR A 276 2.05 -8.08 -11.89
C THR A 276 2.75 -9.18 -12.68
N VAL A 277 3.17 -8.89 -13.91
CA VAL A 277 3.95 -9.84 -14.73
C VAL A 277 5.43 -9.56 -14.54
N LEU A 278 6.16 -10.51 -13.99
CA LEU A 278 7.59 -10.47 -13.75
C LEU A 278 8.31 -11.33 -14.78
N VAL A 279 9.15 -10.70 -15.60
CA VAL A 279 9.93 -11.41 -16.61
C VAL A 279 11.30 -11.72 -16.03
N ALA A 280 11.64 -13.00 -15.94
CA ALA A 280 12.94 -13.49 -15.49
C ALA A 280 14.08 -12.82 -16.29
N PRO A 281 15.29 -12.73 -15.70
CA PRO A 281 16.40 -12.01 -16.32
C PRO A 281 16.65 -12.46 -17.76
N CYS A 282 16.63 -11.49 -18.68
CA CYS A 282 16.82 -11.70 -20.10
C CYS A 282 17.38 -10.43 -20.77
N SER A 283 17.89 -10.58 -21.99
CA SER A 283 18.34 -9.43 -22.77
C SER A 283 17.18 -8.47 -23.04
N TYR A 284 17.48 -7.18 -23.18
CA TYR A 284 16.46 -6.18 -23.49
C TYR A 284 15.70 -6.49 -24.81
N ALA A 285 16.41 -7.06 -25.79
CA ALA A 285 15.80 -7.50 -27.05
C ALA A 285 14.77 -8.63 -26.84
N CYS A 286 15.11 -9.64 -26.02
CA CYS A 286 14.18 -10.73 -25.69
C CYS A 286 12.97 -10.21 -24.91
N PHE A 287 13.20 -9.35 -23.92
CA PHE A 287 12.14 -8.69 -23.15
C PHE A 287 11.18 -7.95 -24.08
N LYS A 288 11.68 -7.02 -24.91
CA LYS A 288 10.86 -6.22 -25.82
C LYS A 288 10.10 -7.09 -26.83
N ARG A 289 10.74 -8.13 -27.37
CA ARG A 289 10.08 -9.07 -28.27
C ARG A 289 8.89 -9.75 -27.58
N PHE A 290 9.11 -10.32 -26.39
CA PHE A 290 8.05 -10.97 -25.62
C PHE A 290 6.86 -10.04 -25.33
N THR A 291 7.14 -8.80 -24.90
CA THR A 291 6.06 -7.85 -24.59
C THR A 291 5.26 -7.41 -25.81
N GLN A 292 5.92 -7.18 -26.94
CA GLN A 292 5.28 -6.74 -28.17
C GLN A 292 4.54 -7.85 -28.89
N GLU A 293 5.16 -9.03 -29.00
CA GLU A 293 4.62 -10.18 -29.73
C GLU A 293 3.35 -10.74 -29.06
N TYR A 294 3.30 -10.73 -27.72
CA TYR A 294 2.19 -11.29 -26.95
C TYR A 294 1.31 -10.26 -26.24
N GLY A 295 1.55 -8.96 -26.47
CA GLY A 295 0.71 -7.88 -25.94
C GLY A 295 0.71 -7.79 -24.40
N ILE A 296 1.85 -8.10 -23.77
CA ILE A 296 1.97 -8.07 -22.30
C ILE A 296 2.07 -6.61 -21.83
N ILE A 297 1.07 -6.16 -21.05
CA ILE A 297 0.95 -4.77 -20.60
C ILE A 297 1.74 -4.55 -19.32
N ASN A 298 2.60 -3.53 -19.30
CA ASN A 298 3.40 -3.09 -18.13
C ASN A 298 4.15 -4.20 -17.36
N PRO A 299 4.83 -5.17 -18.01
CA PRO A 299 5.60 -6.16 -17.28
C PRO A 299 6.86 -5.53 -16.67
N VAL A 300 7.32 -6.12 -15.58
CA VAL A 300 8.56 -5.72 -14.89
C VAL A 300 9.65 -6.75 -15.23
N ARG A 301 10.80 -6.28 -15.71
CA ARG A 301 11.95 -7.15 -15.91
C ARG A 301 12.69 -7.33 -14.58
N ILE A 302 12.85 -8.57 -14.13
CA ILE A 302 13.70 -8.88 -12.98
C ILE A 302 15.16 -8.58 -13.39
N PRO A 303 15.89 -7.75 -12.63
CA PRO A 303 17.29 -7.47 -12.92
C PRO A 303 18.14 -8.71 -12.72
N TYR A 304 19.14 -8.90 -13.58
CA TYR A 304 20.21 -9.86 -13.34
C TYR A 304 21.06 -9.31 -12.19
N ARG A 305 21.11 -9.98 -11.03
CA ARG A 305 22.19 -9.75 -10.06
C ARG A 305 23.38 -10.61 -10.52
N PRO A 306 24.50 -10.01 -10.97
CA PRO A 306 25.74 -10.75 -11.11
C PRO A 306 26.27 -11.22 -9.75
#